data_AF-A0AAN6ME25-F1
#
_entry.id   AF-A0AAN6ME25-F1
#
_cell.length_a   1.000
_cell.length_b   1.000
_cell.length_c   1.000
_cell.angle_alpha   90.00
_cell.angle_beta   90.00
_cell.angle_gamma   90.00
#
_symmetry.space_group_name_H-M   'P 1'
#
loop_
_entity.id
_entity.type
_entity.pdbx_description
1 polymer ?
#
loop_
_entity_poly.entity_id
_entity_poly.type
_entity_poly.pdbx_seq_one_letter_code
_entity_poly.pdbx_strand_id
1 'polypeptide(L)'
;GSPVSSADVVLHCRAQKLSKVAAHLLNLSPVRDLSLSRTKAGGYREIAWSRTGNVEAALMFITGEEPDEPCYHCSRGNGPFSVCIISAESKFDACAGCHYNSEGNRCSFGKDLNGRTRNPNSSTCKQYLYTR
;
A
#
# COMPACT_ATOMS: atom_id res chain seq x y z
N GLY A 1 5.55 3.09 13.30
CA GLY A 1 5.05 4.44 13.62
C GLY A 1 4.62 4.43 15.06
N SER A 2 4.38 5.61 15.65
CA SER A 2 3.16 5.67 16.46
C SER A 2 2.03 5.25 15.52
N PRO A 3 1.24 4.21 15.86
CA PRO A 3 0.12 3.82 15.03
C PRO A 3 -0.79 5.04 14.86
N VAL A 4 -1.16 5.36 13.63
CA VAL A 4 -2.27 6.30 13.40
C VAL A 4 -3.52 5.47 13.54
N SER A 5 -4.41 5.87 14.45
CA SER A 5 -5.62 5.09 14.69
C SER A 5 -6.42 4.98 13.40
N SER A 6 -6.98 3.80 13.13
CA SER A 6 -7.84 3.59 11.98
C SER A 6 -9.02 4.57 11.95
N ALA A 7 -9.54 4.96 13.12
CA ALA A 7 -10.57 5.98 13.26
C ALA A 7 -10.11 7.36 12.72
N ASP A 8 -8.89 7.79 13.06
CA ASP A 8 -8.32 9.04 12.57
C ASP A 8 -8.10 8.99 11.05
N VAL A 9 -7.63 7.85 10.53
CA VAL A 9 -7.48 7.64 9.08
C VAL A 9 -8.83 7.79 8.38
N VAL A 10 -9.87 7.12 8.89
CA VAL A 10 -11.23 7.17 8.33
C VAL A 10 -11.78 8.60 8.38
N LEU A 11 -11.67 9.26 9.53
CA LEU A 11 -12.13 10.63 9.72
C LEU A 11 -11.43 11.59 8.75
N HIS A 12 -10.11 11.47 8.63
CA HIS A 12 -9.31 12.28 7.72
C HIS A 12 -9.69 12.06 6.26
N CYS A 13 -9.89 10.81 5.83
CA CYS A 13 -10.29 10.50 4.46
C CYS A 13 -11.69 11.02 4.12
N ARG A 14 -12.65 10.92 5.06
CA ARG A 14 -14.02 11.41 4.84
C ARG A 14 -14.11 12.92 4.62
N ALA A 15 -13.12 13.68 5.09
CA ALA A 15 -13.04 15.12 4.87
C ALA A 15 -12.51 15.51 3.48
N GLN A 16 -12.12 14.55 2.63
CA GLN A 16 -11.49 14.79 1.33
C GLN A 16 -12.43 14.50 0.14
N LYS A 17 -12.03 14.97 -1.05
CA LYS A 17 -12.63 14.51 -2.31
C LYS A 17 -12.06 13.14 -2.66
N LEU A 18 -12.90 12.11 -2.56
CA LEU A 18 -12.49 10.73 -2.71
C LEU A 18 -12.62 10.22 -4.15
N SER A 19 -11.72 9.30 -4.54
CA SER A 19 -11.95 8.45 -5.70
C SER A 19 -13.08 7.45 -5.41
N LYS A 20 -13.64 6.84 -6.46
CA LYS A 20 -14.62 5.74 -6.29
C LYS A 20 -14.04 4.59 -5.47
N VAL A 21 -12.75 4.33 -5.64
CA VAL A 21 -12.03 3.27 -4.94
C VAL A 21 -11.89 3.62 -3.46
N ALA A 22 -11.43 4.83 -3.13
CA ALA A 22 -11.30 5.25 -1.73
C ALA A 22 -12.67 5.31 -1.02
N ALA A 23 -13.72 5.77 -1.72
CA ALA A 23 -15.08 5.76 -1.19
C ALA A 23 -15.58 4.32 -0.92
N HIS A 24 -15.26 3.36 -1.79
CA HIS A 24 -15.57 1.95 -1.58
C HIS A 24 -14.85 1.38 -0.35
N LEU A 25 -13.54 1.62 -0.25
CA LEU A 25 -12.74 1.11 0.88
C LEU A 25 -13.20 1.69 2.23
N LEU A 26 -13.71 2.94 2.26
CA LEU A 26 -14.27 3.53 3.48
C LEU A 26 -15.55 2.86 4.00
N ASN A 27 -16.21 2.04 3.18
CA ASN A 27 -17.37 1.26 3.61
C ASN A 27 -16.95 -0.10 4.20
N LEU A 28 -15.69 -0.49 4.07
CA LEU A 28 -15.16 -1.70 4.70
C LEU A 28 -14.80 -1.40 6.16
N SER A 29 -14.99 -2.38 7.03
CA SER A 29 -14.60 -2.28 8.44
C SER A 29 -13.07 -2.27 8.57
N PRO A 30 -12.47 -1.25 9.21
CA PRO A 30 -11.06 -1.32 9.56
C PRO A 30 -10.79 -2.46 10.53
N VAL A 31 -9.73 -3.21 10.28
CA VAL A 31 -9.31 -4.36 11.09
C VAL A 31 -7.93 -4.16 11.74
N ARG A 32 -7.25 -3.05 11.42
CA ARG A 32 -5.97 -2.67 12.02
C ARG A 32 -5.74 -1.16 11.98
N ASP A 33 -4.92 -0.67 12.90
CA ASP A 33 -4.38 0.68 12.86
C ASP A 33 -3.26 0.81 11.83
N LEU A 34 -3.07 2.02 11.30
CA LEU A 34 -2.10 2.28 10.26
C LEU A 34 -0.68 2.31 10.85
N SER A 35 0.19 1.43 10.35
CA SER A 35 1.56 1.28 10.82
C SER A 35 2.59 1.63 9.74
N LEU A 36 3.33 2.71 9.96
CA LEU A 36 4.31 3.26 9.02
C LEU A 36 5.72 2.73 9.28
N SER A 37 6.45 2.45 8.19
CA SER A 37 7.85 2.04 8.20
C SER A 37 8.77 3.17 8.71
N ARG A 38 9.92 2.79 9.27
CA ARG A 38 10.94 3.75 9.71
C ARG A 38 11.70 4.34 8.52
N THR A 39 12.11 5.59 8.64
CA THR A 39 13.09 6.21 7.75
C THR A 39 14.50 5.79 8.17
N LYS A 40 15.47 5.92 7.26
CA LYS A 40 16.88 5.67 7.59
C LYS A 40 17.42 6.60 8.68
N ALA A 41 16.84 7.78 8.80
CA ALA A 41 17.18 8.76 9.84
C ALA A 41 16.55 8.45 11.20
N GLY A 42 15.85 7.31 11.36
CA GLY A 42 15.27 6.86 12.63
C GLY A 42 13.85 7.33 12.91
N GLY A 43 13.32 8.28 12.12
CA GLY A 43 11.93 8.73 12.17
C GLY A 43 10.94 7.76 11.52
N TYR A 44 9.67 8.16 11.41
CA TYR A 44 8.66 7.43 10.65
C TYR A 44 8.39 8.11 9.32
N ARG A 45 8.03 7.32 8.31
CA ARG A 45 7.48 7.88 7.07
C ARG A 45 6.16 8.58 7.39
N GLU A 46 5.87 9.64 6.66
CA GLU A 46 4.58 10.33 6.70
C GLU A 46 3.78 10.02 5.44
N ILE A 47 2.46 10.06 5.54
CA ILE A 47 1.57 9.92 4.39
C ILE A 47 1.34 11.29 3.76
N ALA A 48 1.63 11.40 2.47
CA ALA A 48 1.18 12.54 1.68
C ALA A 48 -0.30 12.35 1.30
N TRP A 49 -1.20 12.78 2.19
CA TRP A 49 -2.66 12.60 2.09
C TRP A 49 -3.30 13.32 0.89
N SER A 50 -2.60 14.27 0.27
CA SER A 50 -3.08 14.96 -0.94
C SER A 50 -3.06 14.08 -2.21
N ARG A 51 -2.47 12.89 -2.16
CA ARG A 51 -2.34 11.99 -3.31
C ARG A 51 -3.34 10.84 -3.20
N THR A 52 -4.20 10.70 -4.21
CA THR A 52 -5.22 9.65 -4.28
C THR A 52 -4.66 8.25 -4.04
N GLY A 53 -3.55 7.88 -4.70
CA GLY A 53 -2.94 6.55 -4.52
C GLY A 53 -2.42 6.30 -3.09
N ASN A 54 -2.08 7.34 -2.34
CA ASN A 54 -1.64 7.22 -0.95
C ASN A 54 -2.82 7.06 -0.01
N VAL A 55 -3.91 7.78 -0.26
CA VAL A 55 -5.19 7.64 0.46
C VAL A 55 -5.74 6.22 0.27
N GLU A 56 -5.81 5.76 -0.98
CA GLU A 56 -6.23 4.39 -1.29
C GLU A 56 -5.33 3.36 -0.62
N ALA A 57 -4.01 3.53 -0.68
CA ALA A 57 -3.07 2.63 -0.02
C ALA A 57 -3.25 2.59 1.51
N ALA A 58 -3.50 3.72 2.16
CA ALA A 58 -3.78 3.78 3.59
C ALA A 58 -5.08 3.03 3.95
N LEU A 59 -6.13 3.23 3.16
CA LEU A 59 -7.41 2.55 3.34
C LEU A 59 -7.30 1.04 3.09
N MET A 60 -6.58 0.63 2.04
CA MET A 60 -6.26 -0.78 1.79
C MET A 60 -5.50 -1.38 2.97
N PHE A 61 -4.55 -0.65 3.55
CA PHE A 61 -3.80 -1.12 4.71
C PHE A 61 -4.70 -1.41 5.91
N ILE A 62 -5.60 -0.48 6.28
CA ILE A 62 -6.42 -0.64 7.48
C ILE A 62 -7.59 -1.62 7.31
N THR A 63 -8.01 -1.91 6.07
CA THR A 63 -9.17 -2.79 5.76
C THR A 63 -8.80 -4.16 5.19
N GLY A 64 -7.56 -4.32 4.71
CA GLY A 64 -7.13 -5.53 3.99
C GLY A 64 -6.74 -6.69 4.90
N GLU A 65 -5.96 -7.62 4.36
CA GLU A 65 -5.42 -8.79 5.07
C GLU A 65 -3.91 -8.96 4.81
N GLU A 66 -3.23 -9.60 5.77
CA GLU A 66 -1.83 -10.00 5.58
C GLU A 66 -1.82 -11.29 4.75
N PRO A 67 -1.12 -11.32 3.60
CA PRO A 67 -0.94 -12.54 2.83
C PRO A 67 0.01 -13.50 3.56
N ASP A 68 -0.01 -14.79 3.20
CA ASP A 68 0.88 -15.81 3.77
C ASP A 68 2.37 -15.40 3.69
N GLU A 69 2.76 -14.80 2.57
CA GLU A 69 4.10 -14.29 2.33
C GLU A 69 4.04 -12.86 1.76
N PRO A 70 4.88 -11.93 2.23
CA PRO A 70 4.90 -10.57 1.72
C PRO A 70 5.36 -10.54 0.25
N CYS A 71 4.91 -9.53 -0.50
CA CYS A 71 5.43 -9.34 -1.85
C CYS A 71 6.94 -9.06 -1.83
N TYR A 72 7.66 -9.38 -2.90
CA TYR A 72 9.11 -9.26 -2.95
C TYR A 72 9.60 -7.86 -2.59
N HIS A 73 8.95 -6.81 -3.08
CA HIS A 73 9.30 -5.42 -2.74
C HIS A 73 9.13 -5.11 -1.24
N CYS A 74 8.04 -5.58 -0.62
CA CYS A 74 7.77 -5.38 0.80
C CYS A 74 8.68 -6.22 1.70
N SER A 75 9.03 -7.45 1.29
CA SER A 75 9.96 -8.32 2.02
C SER A 75 11.35 -7.67 2.21
N ARG A 76 11.71 -6.70 1.37
CA ARG A 76 12.97 -5.94 1.41
C ARG A 76 12.87 -4.66 2.25
N GLY A 77 11.73 -4.39 2.88
CA GLY A 77 11.52 -3.18 3.70
C GLY A 77 11.42 -1.88 2.89
N ASN A 78 11.13 -1.95 1.58
CA ASN A 78 11.07 -0.76 0.72
C ASN A 78 9.70 -0.07 0.73
N GLY A 79 8.69 -0.66 1.37
CA GLY A 79 7.34 -0.10 1.46
C GLY A 79 7.22 1.09 2.42
N PRO A 80 6.15 1.90 2.30
CA PRO A 80 5.84 2.96 3.24
C PRO A 80 5.28 2.43 4.57
N PHE A 81 4.67 1.25 4.55
CA PHE A 81 4.08 0.58 5.70
C PHE A 81 5.02 -0.45 6.31
N SER A 82 4.77 -0.84 7.55
CA SER A 82 5.57 -1.82 8.29
C SER A 82 5.35 -3.26 7.85
N VAL A 83 4.17 -3.58 7.31
CA VAL A 83 3.80 -4.92 6.84
C VAL A 83 3.19 -4.87 5.44
N CYS A 84 3.18 -6.02 4.76
CA CYS A 84 2.57 -6.15 3.43
C CYS A 84 1.08 -6.47 3.60
N ILE A 85 0.20 -5.61 3.09
CA ILE A 85 -1.26 -5.82 3.15
C ILE A 85 -1.81 -5.91 1.74
N ILE A 86 -2.60 -6.94 1.45
CA ILE A 86 -3.42 -7.02 0.24
C ILE A 86 -4.84 -6.54 0.57
N SER A 87 -5.51 -5.93 -0.41
CA SER A 87 -6.92 -5.58 -0.23
C SER A 87 -7.75 -6.86 -0.27
N ALA A 88 -8.79 -6.96 0.58
CA ALA A 88 -9.79 -8.02 0.49
C ALA A 88 -10.61 -7.93 -0.82
N GLU A 89 -10.54 -6.80 -1.51
CA GLU A 89 -11.19 -6.58 -2.80
C GLU A 89 -10.28 -7.03 -3.96
N SER A 90 -10.82 -7.88 -4.84
CA SER A 90 -10.11 -8.43 -6.01
C SER A 90 -9.71 -7.42 -7.09
N LYS A 91 -10.04 -6.13 -6.90
CA LYS A 91 -9.82 -5.05 -7.88
C LYS A 91 -8.38 -4.53 -7.89
N PHE A 92 -7.57 -4.88 -6.90
CA PHE A 92 -6.20 -4.42 -6.79
C PHE A 92 -5.24 -5.51 -7.24
N ASP A 93 -4.33 -5.16 -8.15
CA ASP A 93 -3.25 -6.03 -8.62
C ASP A 93 -1.94 -5.79 -7.85
N ALA A 94 -2.02 -5.13 -6.69
CA ALA A 94 -0.88 -4.80 -5.86
C ALA A 94 -1.28 -4.75 -4.38
N CYS A 95 -0.31 -5.04 -3.50
CA CYS A 95 -0.45 -4.75 -2.07
C CYS A 95 -0.50 -3.23 -1.81
N ALA A 96 -1.06 -2.83 -0.68
CA ALA A 96 -1.17 -1.44 -0.24
C ALA A 96 0.17 -0.69 -0.32
N GLY A 97 1.26 -1.31 0.14
CA GLY A 97 2.58 -0.70 0.11
C GLY A 97 3.10 -0.45 -1.30
N CYS A 98 2.80 -1.33 -2.26
CA CYS A 98 3.17 -1.11 -3.65
C CYS A 98 2.23 -0.15 -4.37
N HIS A 99 0.94 -0.16 -4.05
CA HIS A 99 -0.06 0.78 -4.57
C HIS A 99 0.24 2.23 -4.22
N TYR A 100 0.88 2.47 -3.07
CA TYR A 100 1.34 3.80 -2.66
C TYR A 100 2.17 4.48 -3.75
N ASN A 101 1.95 5.79 -3.96
CA ASN A 101 2.46 6.58 -5.09
C ASN A 101 2.07 6.06 -6.48
N SER A 102 1.04 5.21 -6.58
CA SER A 102 0.61 4.58 -7.84
C SER A 102 1.69 3.70 -8.48
N GLU A 103 2.57 3.11 -7.65
CA GLU A 103 3.70 2.27 -8.08
C GLU A 103 3.34 0.78 -8.03
N GLY A 104 2.08 0.45 -8.37
CA GLY A 104 1.55 -0.91 -8.26
C GLY A 104 2.37 -1.94 -9.03
N ASN A 105 2.98 -1.56 -10.14
CA ASN A 105 3.80 -2.38 -11.06
C ASN A 105 5.01 -3.10 -10.43
N ARG A 106 5.52 -2.63 -9.29
CA ARG A 106 6.62 -3.27 -8.55
C ARG A 106 6.17 -4.42 -7.65
N CYS A 107 4.87 -4.60 -7.47
CA CYS A 107 4.33 -5.69 -6.65
C CYS A 107 4.53 -7.04 -7.35
N SER A 108 4.95 -8.07 -6.62
CA SER A 108 5.04 -9.42 -7.17
C SER A 108 3.71 -10.19 -7.15
N PHE A 109 2.65 -9.63 -6.54
CA PHE A 109 1.31 -10.24 -6.54
C PHE A 109 0.54 -9.98 -7.85
N GLY A 110 0.84 -8.88 -8.52
CA GLY A 110 0.14 -8.53 -9.75
C GLY A 110 0.59 -9.34 -10.95
N LYS A 111 -0.13 -9.13 -12.04
CA LYS A 111 0.19 -9.70 -13.36
C LYS A 111 0.90 -8.65 -14.23
N ASP A 112 1.72 -9.10 -15.17
CA ASP A 112 2.27 -8.26 -16.23
C ASP A 112 1.22 -8.02 -17.33
N LEU A 113 1.58 -7.23 -18.35
CA LEU A 113 0.68 -6.92 -19.48
C LEU A 113 0.25 -8.16 -20.28
N ASN A 114 0.92 -9.30 -20.10
CA ASN A 114 0.61 -10.58 -20.74
C ASN A 114 -0.15 -11.54 -19.80
N GLY A 115 -0.60 -11.06 -18.63
CA GLY A 115 -1.33 -11.86 -17.65
C GLY A 115 -0.47 -12.83 -16.84
N ARG A 116 0.85 -12.77 -16.93
CA ARG A 116 1.78 -13.62 -16.17
C ARG A 116 2.02 -13.01 -14.80
N THR A 117 2.16 -13.82 -13.75
CA THR A 117 2.60 -13.33 -12.44
C THR A 117 3.92 -12.56 -12.59
N ARG A 118 3.97 -11.35 -12.03
CA ARG A 118 5.15 -10.48 -12.17
C ARG A 118 6.34 -11.15 -11.52
N ASN A 119 7.36 -11.43 -12.33
CA ASN A 119 8.59 -12.04 -11.83
C ASN A 119 9.27 -11.05 -10.87
N PRO A 120 9.55 -11.44 -9.61
CA PRO A 120 10.25 -10.59 -8.64
C PRO A 120 11.64 -10.15 -9.11
N ASN A 121 12.23 -10.88 -10.07
CA ASN A 121 13.52 -10.58 -10.71
C ASN A 121 13.43 -9.80 -12.02
N SER A 122 12.22 -9.42 -12.47
CA SER A 122 12.03 -8.66 -13.72
C SER A 122 12.65 -7.27 -13.65
N SER A 123 13.09 -6.77 -14.80
CA SER A 123 13.68 -5.42 -14.97
C SER A 123 12.75 -4.32 -14.46
N THR A 124 11.43 -4.47 -14.62
CA THR A 124 10.40 -3.54 -14.12
C THR A 124 10.36 -3.51 -12.60
N CYS A 125 10.52 -4.66 -11.93
CA CYS A 125 10.61 -4.73 -10.47
C CYS A 125 11.99 -4.29 -9.93
N LYS A 126 13.05 -4.44 -10.74
CA LYS A 126 14.44 -4.06 -10.42
C LYS A 126 14.76 -2.58 -10.68
N GLN A 127 14.17 -1.92 -11.67
CA GLN A 127 14.45 -0.51 -12.00
C GLN A 127 14.20 0.42 -10.81
N TYR A 128 13.13 0.18 -10.03
CA TYR A 128 12.83 0.94 -8.81
C TYR A 128 13.77 0.65 -7.63
N LEU A 129 14.58 -0.43 -7.68
CA LEU A 129 15.57 -0.74 -6.64
C LEU A 129 16.90 0.02 -6.84
N TYR A 130 17.18 0.53 -8.03
CA TYR A 130 18.45 1.19 -8.38
C TYR A 130 18.36 2.70 -8.59
N THR A 131 17.16 3.29 -8.63
CA THR A 131 16.97 4.74 -8.60
C THR A 131 16.81 5.21 -7.16
N ARG A 132 17.89 5.74 -6.58
CA ARG A 132 17.89 6.57 -5.37
C ARG A 132 18.53 7.90 -5.68
#